data_AF-A0A9D7TST3-F1
#
_entry.id   AF-A0A9D7TST3-F1
#
_cell.length_a   1.000
_cell.length_b   1.000
_cell.length_c   1.000
_cell.angle_alpha   90.00
_cell.angle_beta   90.00
_cell.angle_gamma   90.00
#
_symmetry.space_group_name_H-M   'P 1'
#
loop_
_entity.id
_entity.type
_entity.pdbx_description
1 polymer ?
#
loop_
_entity_poly.entity_id
_entity_poly.type
_entity_poly.pdbx_seq_one_letter_code
_entity_poly.pdbx_strand_id
1 'polypeptide(L)'
;MPNTNAQTVYYPVGASQLLKTTAADVAQLLQKAILGSQVNVQQYTTLPSNGIVFIYDSIIKGNQTCIAESNGTTFLKFKAPEDNGLVYGVYEYLNKLGFKFYQPGSIWEIIPNLTSPYKNGNTSFTNKYKYKTWFISGGHNRWIMDNNASYGWDNYYGDNGHNWALYQRRNSMLSEYKFTGHRGDIMNANYIAALKTILVI
;
A
#
# COMPACT_ATOMS: atom_id res chain seq x y z
N MET A 1 9.68 6.51 28.83
CA MET A 1 8.81 7.70 28.94
C MET A 1 7.85 7.68 27.75
N PRO A 2 6.55 8.00 27.92
CA PRO A 2 5.63 8.15 26.80
C PRO A 2 6.12 9.27 25.87
N ASN A 3 6.09 9.04 24.56
CA ASN A 3 6.53 10.03 23.57
C ASN A 3 5.38 11.03 23.36
N THR A 4 5.49 12.22 23.94
CA THR A 4 4.45 13.26 23.94
C THR A 4 4.42 14.13 22.68
N ASN A 5 5.34 13.88 21.73
CA ASN A 5 5.40 14.69 20.51
C ASN A 5 4.40 14.19 19.47
N ALA A 6 3.47 15.06 19.10
CA ALA A 6 2.55 14.80 17.99
C ALA A 6 3.35 14.64 16.68
N GLN A 7 3.06 13.57 15.94
CA GLN A 7 3.64 13.29 14.63
C GLN A 7 2.59 13.52 13.56
N THR A 8 3.02 13.80 12.34
CA THR A 8 2.10 13.97 11.21
C THR A 8 2.58 13.14 10.03
N VAL A 9 1.65 12.37 9.45
CA VAL A 9 1.82 11.70 8.17
C VAL A 9 1.24 12.60 7.08
N TYR A 10 2.11 13.02 6.18
CA TYR A 10 1.81 13.95 5.10
C TYR A 10 1.68 13.24 3.76
N TYR A 11 0.67 13.61 2.98
CA TYR A 11 0.49 13.18 1.60
C TYR A 11 0.26 14.39 0.68
N PRO A 12 0.64 14.33 -0.61
CA PRO A 12 0.53 15.48 -1.51
C PRO A 12 -0.92 15.80 -1.85
N VAL A 13 -1.22 17.08 -2.09
CA VAL A 13 -2.50 17.48 -2.68
C VAL A 13 -2.75 16.73 -3.99
N GLY A 14 -3.99 16.30 -4.21
CA GLY A 14 -4.34 15.49 -5.39
C GLY A 14 -3.99 14.01 -5.27
N ALA A 15 -3.45 13.56 -4.13
CA ALA A 15 -3.25 12.14 -3.85
C ALA A 15 -4.52 11.30 -4.07
N SER A 16 -4.35 10.08 -4.55
CA SER A 16 -5.45 9.14 -4.73
C SER A 16 -6.07 8.72 -3.39
N GLN A 17 -7.26 8.14 -3.44
CA GLN A 17 -7.90 7.59 -2.26
C GLN A 17 -7.07 6.44 -1.63
N LEU A 18 -6.35 5.68 -2.46
CA LEU A 18 -5.38 4.68 -2.01
C LEU A 18 -4.32 5.30 -1.11
N LEU A 19 -3.63 6.34 -1.58
CA LEU A 19 -2.55 6.94 -0.79
C LEU A 19 -3.07 7.65 0.48
N LYS A 20 -4.26 8.27 0.41
CA LYS A 20 -4.92 8.87 1.58
C LYS A 20 -5.23 7.84 2.66
N THR A 21 -5.80 6.69 2.28
CA THR A 21 -6.09 5.61 3.24
C THR A 21 -4.83 4.95 3.77
N THR A 22 -3.77 4.82 2.96
CA THR A 22 -2.46 4.37 3.44
C THR A 22 -1.87 5.33 4.47
N ALA A 23 -1.97 6.65 4.27
CA ALA A 23 -1.50 7.62 5.26
C ALA A 23 -2.26 7.51 6.59
N ALA A 24 -3.59 7.32 6.52
CA ALA A 24 -4.42 7.09 7.69
C ALA A 24 -4.09 5.78 8.41
N ASP A 25 -3.87 4.69 7.67
CA ASP A 25 -3.48 3.41 8.24
C ASP A 25 -2.11 3.50 8.95
N VAL A 26 -1.13 4.14 8.33
CA VAL A 26 0.19 4.39 8.93
C VAL A 26 0.06 5.17 10.22
N ALA A 27 -0.75 6.24 10.24
CA ALA A 27 -0.97 7.03 11.44
C ALA A 27 -1.56 6.17 12.58
N GLN A 28 -2.58 5.36 12.28
CA GLN A 28 -3.18 4.45 13.26
C GLN A 28 -2.20 3.40 13.77
N LEU A 29 -1.42 2.78 12.89
CA LEU A 29 -0.43 1.78 13.25
C LEU A 29 0.69 2.35 14.13
N LEU A 30 1.20 3.52 13.79
CA LEU A 30 2.21 4.21 14.59
C LEU A 30 1.66 4.66 15.94
N GLN A 31 0.41 5.13 15.97
CA GLN A 31 -0.25 5.50 17.22
C GLN A 31 -0.40 4.29 18.16
N LYS A 32 -0.74 3.11 17.63
CA LYS A 32 -0.77 1.86 18.42
C LYS A 32 0.62 1.44 18.89
N ALA A 33 1.65 1.63 18.07
CA ALA A 33 3.01 1.17 18.35
C ALA A 33 3.78 2.07 19.33
N ILE A 34 3.47 3.37 19.38
CA ILE A 34 4.20 4.36 20.18
C ILE A 34 3.29 4.84 21.32
N LEU A 35 3.55 4.35 22.54
CA LEU A 35 2.73 4.63 23.71
C LEU A 35 2.63 6.15 23.99
N GLY A 36 1.41 6.65 24.09
CA GLY A 36 1.10 8.05 24.38
C GLY A 36 1.25 9.00 23.19
N SER A 37 1.54 8.48 21.99
CA SER A 37 1.65 9.30 20.79
C SER A 37 0.29 9.75 20.24
N GLN A 38 0.32 10.89 19.56
CA GLN A 38 -0.74 11.32 18.66
C GLN A 38 -0.15 11.42 17.26
N VAL A 39 -0.76 10.74 16.29
CA VAL A 39 -0.31 10.77 14.91
C VAL A 39 -1.44 11.29 14.04
N ASN A 40 -1.25 12.48 13.49
CA ASN A 40 -2.22 13.13 12.61
C ASN A 40 -1.93 12.79 11.15
N VAL A 41 -2.91 13.05 10.30
CA VAL A 41 -2.77 12.93 8.85
C VAL A 41 -3.10 14.27 8.23
N GLN A 42 -2.25 14.77 7.35
CA GLN A 42 -2.47 16.08 6.71
C GLN A 42 -2.05 16.06 5.24
N GLN A 43 -2.82 16.74 4.39
CA GLN A 43 -2.41 17.00 3.02
C GLN A 43 -1.43 18.18 2.95
N TYR A 44 -0.52 18.18 1.98
CA TYR A 44 0.40 19.30 1.76
C TYR A 44 0.36 19.82 0.31
N THR A 45 0.52 21.13 0.17
CA THR A 45 0.77 21.81 -1.12
C THR A 45 2.24 22.20 -1.27
N THR A 46 2.91 22.49 -0.14
CA THR A 46 4.35 22.73 -0.03
C THR A 46 5.00 21.64 0.80
N LEU A 47 6.19 21.18 0.41
CA LEU A 47 6.86 20.07 1.07
C LEU A 47 7.12 20.39 2.56
N PRO A 48 6.63 19.58 3.51
CA PRO A 48 6.89 19.78 4.94
C PRO A 48 8.36 19.59 5.30
N SER A 49 8.82 20.30 6.34
CA SER A 49 10.20 20.22 6.85
C SER A 49 10.41 19.15 7.94
N ASN A 50 9.32 18.56 8.44
CA ASN A 50 9.31 17.51 9.46
C ASN A 50 8.14 16.53 9.23
N GLY A 51 8.14 15.43 9.98
CA GLY A 51 7.11 14.40 9.93
C GLY A 51 7.45 13.24 8.98
N ILE A 52 6.42 12.45 8.68
CA ILE A 52 6.50 11.33 7.75
C ILE A 52 5.84 11.78 6.46
N VAL A 53 6.58 11.88 5.36
CA VAL A 53 6.10 12.53 4.12
C VAL A 53 6.13 11.57 2.95
N PHE A 54 5.00 11.41 2.27
CA PHE A 54 4.90 10.69 1.00
C PHE A 54 5.13 11.66 -0.15
N ILE A 55 6.01 11.32 -1.09
CA ILE A 55 6.47 12.20 -2.16
C ILE A 55 6.46 11.45 -3.49
N TYR A 56 5.85 12.04 -4.51
CA TYR A 56 6.03 11.56 -5.88
C TYR A 56 7.38 12.02 -6.43
N ASP A 57 8.19 11.07 -6.91
CA ASP A 57 9.49 11.31 -7.50
C ASP A 57 9.64 10.48 -8.78
N SER A 58 9.47 11.12 -9.94
CA SER A 58 9.49 10.48 -11.26
C SER A 58 10.89 10.02 -11.70
N ILE A 59 11.94 10.43 -10.99
CA ILE A 59 13.32 10.03 -11.28
C ILE A 59 13.54 8.58 -10.86
N ILE A 60 12.87 8.13 -9.79
CA ILE A 60 12.96 6.75 -9.30
C ILE A 60 12.37 5.79 -10.35
N LYS A 61 13.13 4.75 -10.67
CA LYS A 61 12.76 3.70 -11.63
C LYS A 61 12.73 2.33 -10.96
N GLY A 62 12.04 1.39 -11.60
CA GLY A 62 11.95 0.00 -11.16
C GLY A 62 10.55 -0.37 -10.65
N ASN A 63 10.27 -1.66 -10.60
CA ASN A 63 8.98 -2.22 -10.20
C ASN A 63 8.63 -1.83 -8.76
N GLN A 64 7.57 -1.03 -8.60
CA GLN A 64 7.05 -0.54 -7.31
C GLN A 64 8.18 -0.03 -6.40
N THR A 65 9.17 0.65 -6.96
CA THR A 65 10.36 1.04 -6.20
C THR A 65 10.10 2.28 -5.37
N CYS A 66 10.48 2.23 -4.09
CA CYS A 66 10.36 3.34 -3.15
C CYS A 66 11.64 3.52 -2.35
N ILE A 67 12.06 4.76 -2.17
CA ILE A 67 13.19 5.12 -1.32
C ILE A 67 12.67 5.74 -0.04
N ALA A 68 12.98 5.12 1.09
CA ALA A 68 12.77 5.69 2.42
C ALA A 68 14.04 6.41 2.87
N GLU A 69 13.95 7.71 3.13
CA GLU A 69 15.06 8.54 3.62
C GLU A 69 14.70 9.17 4.96
N SER A 70 15.52 8.99 5.98
CA SER A 70 15.24 9.58 7.29
C SER A 70 16.50 10.07 7.98
N ASN A 71 16.35 11.18 8.71
CA ASN A 71 17.42 11.76 9.55
C ASN A 71 17.50 11.09 10.93
N GLY A 72 16.63 10.12 11.21
CA GLY A 72 16.59 9.36 12.46
C GLY A 72 15.90 10.05 13.63
N THR A 73 15.41 11.29 13.46
CA THR A 73 14.84 12.08 14.56
C THR A 73 13.48 12.68 14.25
N THR A 74 13.39 13.50 13.21
CA THR A 74 12.22 14.36 12.94
C THR A 74 11.62 14.17 11.57
N PHE A 75 12.30 13.47 10.67
CA PHE A 75 11.92 13.43 9.27
C PHE A 75 12.12 12.07 8.64
N LEU A 76 11.07 11.57 7.98
CA LEU A 76 11.06 10.33 7.20
C LEU A 76 10.30 10.58 5.90
N LYS A 77 10.99 10.48 4.77
CA LYS A 77 10.41 10.63 3.43
C LYS A 77 10.28 9.27 2.77
N PHE A 78 9.13 9.01 2.16
CA PHE A 78 8.94 7.94 1.21
C PHE A 78 8.80 8.55 -0.18
N LYS A 79 9.67 8.15 -1.11
CA LYS A 79 9.71 8.66 -2.48
C LYS A 79 9.47 7.53 -3.46
N ALA A 80 8.51 7.68 -4.36
CA ALA A 80 8.28 6.74 -5.46
C ALA A 80 7.58 7.45 -6.63
N PRO A 81 7.62 6.92 -7.86
CA PRO A 81 6.97 7.58 -9.01
C PRO A 81 5.44 7.47 -8.99
N GLU A 82 4.87 6.55 -8.21
CA GLU A 82 3.45 6.20 -8.21
C GLU A 82 2.97 5.69 -6.85
N ASP A 83 1.65 5.63 -6.65
CA ASP A 83 1.02 5.17 -5.40
C ASP A 83 1.47 3.78 -4.99
N ASN A 84 1.50 2.83 -5.92
CA ASN A 84 1.86 1.45 -5.62
C ASN A 84 3.29 1.34 -5.06
N GLY A 85 4.22 2.17 -5.57
CA GLY A 85 5.58 2.26 -5.02
C GLY A 85 5.57 2.81 -3.60
N LEU A 86 4.86 3.92 -3.35
CA LEU A 86 4.74 4.50 -2.01
C LEU A 86 4.14 3.51 -1.02
N VAL A 87 3.01 2.90 -1.38
CA VAL A 87 2.32 1.89 -0.57
C VAL A 87 3.24 0.72 -0.24
N TYR A 88 3.94 0.19 -1.25
CA TYR A 88 4.88 -0.91 -1.05
C TYR A 88 6.02 -0.52 -0.11
N GLY A 89 6.70 0.59 -0.36
CA GLY A 89 7.84 1.04 0.45
C GLY A 89 7.45 1.33 1.91
N VAL A 90 6.28 1.92 2.13
CA VAL A 90 5.74 2.18 3.46
C VAL A 90 5.52 0.89 4.24
N TYR A 91 4.84 -0.11 3.64
CA TYR A 91 4.56 -1.35 4.34
C TYR A 91 5.79 -2.24 4.51
N GLU A 92 6.74 -2.22 3.58
CA GLU A 92 8.05 -2.86 3.78
C GLU A 92 8.84 -2.21 4.91
N TYR A 93 8.78 -0.89 5.04
CA TYR A 93 9.40 -0.16 6.15
C TYR A 93 8.76 -0.53 7.49
N LEU A 94 7.43 -0.54 7.56
CA LEU A 94 6.71 -1.00 8.75
C LEU A 94 7.05 -2.48 9.08
N ASN A 95 7.18 -3.34 8.07
CA ASN A 95 7.59 -4.72 8.28
C ASN A 95 8.98 -4.81 8.94
N LYS A 96 9.93 -3.98 8.50
CA LYS A 96 11.28 -3.85 9.12
C LYS A 96 11.23 -3.29 10.54
N LEU A 97 10.25 -2.44 10.87
CA LEU A 97 10.03 -1.96 12.25
C LEU A 97 9.41 -3.04 13.16
N GLY A 98 8.95 -4.17 12.61
CA GLY A 98 8.44 -5.30 13.36
C GLY A 98 6.94 -5.52 13.26
N PHE A 99 6.22 -4.71 12.47
CA PHE A 99 4.79 -4.94 12.23
C PHE A 99 4.59 -6.25 11.44
N LYS A 100 3.61 -7.06 11.86
CA LYS A 100 3.18 -8.28 11.14
C LYS A 100 1.66 -8.34 11.07
N PHE A 101 1.12 -8.81 9.95
CA PHE A 101 -0.32 -8.89 9.72
C PHE A 101 -0.65 -10.26 9.14
N TYR A 102 -1.25 -11.15 9.93
CA TYR A 102 -1.46 -12.55 9.54
C TYR A 102 -2.84 -12.81 8.93
N GLN A 103 -3.82 -11.96 9.24
CA GLN A 103 -5.16 -12.02 8.66
C GLN A 103 -5.73 -10.61 8.46
N PRO A 104 -6.79 -10.46 7.64
CA PRO A 104 -7.57 -9.23 7.59
C PRO A 104 -8.13 -8.83 8.96
N GLY A 105 -8.23 -7.53 9.19
CA GLY A 105 -8.63 -6.96 10.48
C GLY A 105 -7.46 -6.86 11.46
N SER A 106 -7.77 -6.77 12.76
CA SER A 106 -6.80 -6.47 13.83
C SER A 106 -6.63 -7.58 14.87
N ILE A 107 -7.32 -8.72 14.72
CA ILE A 107 -7.24 -9.82 15.71
C ILE A 107 -5.88 -10.52 15.63
N TRP A 108 -5.35 -10.67 14.42
CA TRP A 108 -4.09 -11.37 14.15
C TRP A 108 -3.03 -10.43 13.57
N GLU A 109 -2.77 -9.33 14.28
CA GLU A 109 -1.67 -8.40 13.99
C GLU A 109 -0.66 -8.36 15.15
N ILE A 110 0.63 -8.26 14.82
CA ILE A 110 1.68 -7.92 15.77
C ILE A 110 2.00 -6.44 15.57
N ILE A 111 1.71 -5.66 16.61
CA ILE A 111 2.14 -4.26 16.71
C ILE A 111 3.38 -4.21 17.61
N PRO A 112 4.55 -3.81 17.09
CA PRO A 112 5.74 -3.67 17.91
C PRO A 112 5.59 -2.48 18.86
N ASN A 113 6.25 -2.54 20.02
CA ASN A 113 6.42 -1.35 20.86
C ASN A 113 7.61 -0.54 20.35
N LEU A 114 7.36 0.70 19.95
CA LEU A 114 8.35 1.58 19.33
C LEU A 114 8.58 2.83 20.18
N THR A 115 9.85 3.24 20.26
CA THR A 115 10.22 4.56 20.81
C THR A 115 10.08 5.66 19.75
N SER A 116 10.37 5.33 18.49
CA SER A 116 10.36 6.26 17.36
C SER A 116 10.19 5.48 16.04
N PRO A 117 9.45 6.02 15.06
CA PRO A 117 9.40 5.46 13.72
C PRO A 117 10.60 5.89 12.86
N TYR A 118 11.39 6.88 13.30
CA TYR A 118 12.51 7.43 12.53
C TYR A 118 13.76 6.56 12.72
N LYS A 119 14.21 5.91 11.65
CA LYS A 119 15.51 5.22 11.58
C LYS A 119 16.45 6.00 10.69
N ASN A 120 17.67 6.28 11.15
CA ASN A 120 18.63 7.04 10.37
C ASN A 120 19.06 6.25 9.12
N GLY A 121 19.15 6.94 7.99
CA GLY A 121 19.67 6.41 6.74
C GLY A 121 18.66 6.32 5.61
N ASN A 122 19.16 5.86 4.47
CA ASN A 122 18.40 5.72 3.23
C ASN A 122 18.27 4.24 2.88
N THR A 123 17.05 3.79 2.65
CA THR A 123 16.74 2.39 2.28
C THR A 123 15.92 2.38 1.00
N SER A 124 16.37 1.61 0.01
CA SER A 124 15.58 1.33 -1.20
C SER A 124 14.79 0.03 -1.02
N PHE A 125 13.49 0.11 -1.29
CA PHE A 125 12.59 -1.03 -1.37
C PHE A 125 12.20 -1.21 -2.82
N THR A 126 12.46 -2.39 -3.38
CA THR A 126 12.09 -2.72 -4.75
C THR A 126 11.52 -4.13 -4.79
N ASN A 127 10.44 -4.29 -5.53
CA ASN A 127 9.77 -5.55 -5.62
C ASN A 127 10.37 -6.40 -6.76
N LYS A 128 10.88 -7.59 -6.41
CA LYS A 128 11.44 -8.53 -7.39
C LYS A 128 10.36 -9.18 -8.28
N TYR A 129 9.14 -9.28 -7.80
CA TYR A 129 8.05 -9.97 -8.50
C TYR A 129 7.13 -8.97 -9.17
N LYS A 130 6.98 -9.08 -10.50
CA LYS A 130 5.98 -8.31 -11.25
C LYS A 130 4.54 -8.74 -10.92
N TYR A 131 4.39 -9.99 -10.52
CA TYR A 131 3.13 -10.67 -10.24
C TYR A 131 3.20 -11.40 -8.90
N LYS A 132 2.41 -10.96 -7.91
CA LYS A 132 2.36 -11.60 -6.58
C LYS A 132 1.03 -11.42 -5.84
N THR A 133 0.04 -10.86 -6.52
CA THR A 133 -1.33 -10.76 -5.99
C THR A 133 -2.05 -12.10 -6.12
N TRP A 134 -3.11 -12.24 -5.34
CA TRP A 134 -3.99 -13.39 -5.34
C TRP A 134 -5.43 -12.89 -5.34
N PHE A 135 -6.35 -13.73 -5.81
CA PHE A 135 -7.78 -13.41 -5.86
C PHE A 135 -8.54 -14.26 -4.87
N ILE A 136 -9.50 -13.65 -4.17
CA ILE A 136 -10.57 -14.39 -3.52
C ILE A 136 -11.34 -15.15 -4.63
N SER A 137 -11.52 -16.45 -4.45
CA SER A 137 -12.20 -17.30 -5.42
C SER A 137 -13.61 -16.80 -5.71
N GLY A 138 -14.07 -16.98 -6.96
CA GLY A 138 -15.39 -16.52 -7.42
C GLY A 138 -15.38 -15.20 -8.19
N GLY A 139 -14.25 -14.50 -8.28
CA GLY A 139 -14.07 -13.33 -9.17
C GLY A 139 -14.96 -12.13 -8.85
N HIS A 140 -15.69 -12.17 -7.73
CA HIS A 140 -16.62 -11.14 -7.33
C HIS A 140 -15.92 -10.18 -6.37
N ASN A 141 -15.89 -8.91 -6.74
CA ASN A 141 -15.28 -7.83 -5.98
C ASN A 141 -16.26 -7.17 -5.01
N ARG A 142 -17.53 -7.53 -5.02
CA ARG A 142 -18.53 -7.10 -4.03
C ARG A 142 -19.04 -8.34 -3.31
N TRP A 143 -19.31 -8.28 -2.01
CA TRP A 143 -19.96 -9.41 -1.33
C TRP A 143 -21.45 -9.12 -1.19
N ILE A 144 -22.30 -10.15 -1.32
CA ILE A 144 -23.75 -9.96 -1.39
C ILE A 144 -24.34 -9.29 -0.14
N MET A 145 -23.66 -9.45 1.00
CA MET A 145 -24.03 -8.87 2.30
C MET A 145 -23.29 -7.56 2.59
N ASP A 146 -22.37 -7.13 1.74
CA ASP A 146 -21.48 -5.98 1.96
C ASP A 146 -21.84 -4.84 1.01
N ASN A 147 -22.80 -4.02 1.46
CA ASN A 147 -23.43 -2.99 0.66
C ASN A 147 -22.83 -1.59 0.84
N ASN A 148 -21.65 -1.49 1.47
CA ASN A 148 -20.98 -0.20 1.65
C ASN A 148 -20.33 0.26 0.34
N ALA A 149 -20.83 1.36 -0.22
CA ALA A 149 -20.33 1.94 -1.47
C ALA A 149 -19.05 2.79 -1.29
N SER A 150 -18.62 3.06 -0.06
CA SER A 150 -17.48 3.95 0.26
C SER A 150 -16.13 3.44 -0.28
N TYR A 151 -16.04 2.15 -0.64
CA TYR A 151 -14.82 1.48 -1.07
C TYR A 151 -14.83 1.03 -2.54
N GLY A 152 -15.67 1.65 -3.38
CA GLY A 152 -15.70 1.36 -4.82
C GLY A 152 -14.38 1.68 -5.56
N TRP A 153 -13.46 2.40 -4.92
CA TRP A 153 -12.13 2.72 -5.43
C TRP A 153 -11.08 1.64 -5.14
N ASP A 154 -11.34 0.72 -4.20
CA ASP A 154 -10.39 -0.31 -3.79
C ASP A 154 -10.50 -1.57 -4.69
N ASN A 155 -9.56 -2.50 -4.55
CA ASN A 155 -9.56 -3.76 -5.33
C ASN A 155 -10.78 -4.64 -5.01
N TYR A 156 -11.27 -4.55 -3.77
CA TYR A 156 -12.48 -5.22 -3.30
C TYR A 156 -13.38 -4.19 -2.61
N TYR A 157 -14.67 -4.26 -2.90
CA TYR A 157 -15.69 -3.32 -2.46
C TYR A 157 -16.31 -3.75 -1.14
N GLY A 158 -16.96 -2.79 -0.49
CA GLY A 158 -17.54 -3.00 0.81
C GLY A 158 -16.50 -3.02 1.93
N ASP A 159 -16.96 -3.07 3.18
CA ASP A 159 -16.11 -3.05 4.37
C ASP A 159 -15.20 -4.29 4.46
N ASN A 160 -15.74 -5.47 4.16
CA ASN A 160 -14.98 -6.71 4.19
C ASN A 160 -13.99 -6.79 3.04
N GLY A 161 -14.43 -6.40 1.84
CA GLY A 161 -13.53 -6.28 0.69
C GLY A 161 -12.36 -5.35 0.99
N HIS A 162 -12.64 -4.16 1.54
CA HIS A 162 -11.62 -3.20 1.91
C HIS A 162 -10.61 -3.77 2.92
N ASN A 163 -11.06 -4.57 3.91
CA ASN A 163 -10.16 -5.24 4.87
C ASN A 163 -9.23 -6.25 4.20
N TRP A 164 -9.73 -7.02 3.23
CA TRP A 164 -8.89 -7.94 2.44
C TRP A 164 -7.89 -7.20 1.57
N ALA A 165 -8.32 -6.11 0.91
CA ALA A 165 -7.43 -5.28 0.11
C ALA A 165 -6.34 -4.62 0.98
N LEU A 166 -6.70 -4.16 2.18
CA LEU A 166 -5.75 -3.62 3.16
C LEU A 166 -4.74 -4.69 3.61
N TYR A 167 -5.20 -5.90 3.90
CA TYR A 167 -4.32 -7.02 4.22
C TYR A 167 -3.32 -7.31 3.09
N GLN A 168 -3.77 -7.28 1.83
CA GLN A 168 -2.87 -7.44 0.67
C GLN A 168 -1.83 -6.32 0.59
N ARG A 169 -2.22 -5.06 0.83
CA ARG A 169 -1.27 -3.93 0.85
C ARG A 169 -0.23 -4.07 1.96
N ARG A 170 -0.69 -4.34 3.18
CA ARG A 170 0.14 -4.52 4.38
C ARG A 170 1.17 -5.65 4.26
N ASN A 171 0.87 -6.67 3.45
CA ASN A 171 1.75 -7.82 3.22
C ASN A 171 2.47 -7.76 1.87
N SER A 172 2.51 -6.59 1.21
CA SER A 172 3.21 -6.44 -0.05
C SER A 172 2.73 -7.47 -1.08
N MET A 173 1.42 -7.65 -1.23
CA MET A 173 0.81 -8.58 -2.19
C MET A 173 0.17 -7.85 -3.37
N LEU A 174 0.41 -6.55 -3.53
CA LEU A 174 0.06 -5.83 -4.76
C LEU A 174 1.09 -6.11 -5.86
N SER A 175 0.61 -6.37 -7.07
CA SER A 175 1.44 -6.55 -8.27
C SER A 175 1.68 -5.22 -9.00
N GLU A 176 2.73 -5.16 -9.82
CA GLU A 176 2.96 -4.07 -10.79
C GLU A 176 1.83 -4.03 -11.82
N TYR A 177 1.45 -5.22 -12.30
CA TYR A 177 0.38 -5.41 -13.27
C TYR A 177 -0.82 -6.06 -12.60
N LYS A 178 -2.01 -5.56 -12.89
CA LYS A 178 -3.26 -6.21 -12.49
C LYS A 178 -3.42 -7.51 -13.29
N PHE A 179 -3.75 -8.59 -12.60
CA PHE A 179 -4.38 -9.73 -13.26
C PHE A 179 -5.87 -9.43 -13.35
N THR A 180 -6.41 -9.33 -14.55
CA THR A 180 -7.86 -9.27 -14.75
C THR A 180 -8.32 -10.69 -15.10
N GLY A 181 -9.16 -11.29 -14.26
CA GLY A 181 -9.64 -12.67 -14.42
C GLY A 181 -10.58 -12.83 -15.62
N HIS A 182 -10.47 -14.00 -16.27
CA HIS A 182 -11.02 -14.39 -17.59
C HIS A 182 -10.68 -13.44 -18.74
N ARG A 183 -9.60 -13.73 -19.46
CA ARG A 183 -9.34 -13.23 -20.83
C ARG A 183 -10.35 -13.83 -21.83
N GLY A 184 -11.66 -13.62 -21.60
CA GLY A 184 -12.67 -13.81 -22.65
C GLY A 184 -12.35 -12.94 -23.88
N ASP A 185 -11.74 -11.78 -23.65
CA ASP A 185 -11.33 -10.82 -24.69
C ASP A 185 -10.21 -11.35 -25.60
N ILE A 186 -9.45 -12.36 -25.15
CA ILE A 186 -8.45 -13.04 -25.99
C ILE A 186 -9.06 -14.22 -26.71
N MET A 187 -10.11 -14.86 -26.21
CA MET A 187 -10.89 -15.83 -26.99
C MET A 187 -11.89 -15.13 -27.92
N ASN A 188 -11.46 -14.06 -28.59
CA ASN A 188 -12.25 -13.45 -29.66
C ASN A 188 -12.12 -14.28 -30.95
N ALA A 189 -13.04 -14.07 -31.90
CA ALA A 189 -13.08 -14.83 -33.14
C ALA A 189 -11.74 -14.81 -33.91
N ASN A 190 -10.99 -13.70 -33.85
CA ASN A 190 -9.71 -13.54 -34.53
C ASN A 190 -8.59 -14.40 -33.90
N TYR A 191 -8.55 -14.50 -32.57
CA TYR A 191 -7.58 -15.34 -31.88
C TYR A 191 -7.88 -16.84 -32.04
N ILE A 192 -9.16 -17.22 -32.02
CA ILE A 192 -9.59 -18.60 -32.29
C ILE A 192 -9.27 -18.98 -33.75
N ALA A 193 -9.46 -18.06 -34.70
CA ALA A 193 -9.07 -18.25 -36.10
C ALA A 193 -7.55 -18.45 -36.24
N ALA A 194 -6.73 -17.62 -35.60
CA ALA A 194 -5.28 -17.73 -35.62
C ALA A 194 -4.75 -19.05 -35.04
N LEU A 195 -5.37 -19.57 -33.97
CA LEU A 195 -5.01 -20.85 -33.38
C LEU A 195 -5.36 -22.05 -34.28
N LYS A 196 -6.46 -21.98 -35.04
CA LYS A 196 -6.84 -23.03 -36.00
C LYS A 196 -5.86 -23.11 -37.17
N THR A 197 -5.29 -22.00 -37.61
CA THR A 197 -4.30 -21.96 -38.70
C THR A 197 -2.94 -22.55 -38.29
N ILE A 198 -2.60 -22.49 -37.01
CA ILE A 198 -1.33 -23.01 -36.46
C ILE A 198 -1.40 -24.53 -36.18
N LEU A 199 -2.59 -25.11 -36.09
CA LEU A 199 -2.82 -26.53 -35.80
C LEU A 199 -3.14 -27.40 -37.02
N VAL A 200 -2.95 -26.90 -38.24
CA VAL A 200 -2.97 -27.72 -39.45
C VAL A 200 -1.54 -28.14 -39.78
N ILE A 201 -1.16 -29.32 -39.28
CA ILE A 201 -0.24 -30.24 -39.97
C ILE A 201 -1.11 -31.18 -40.80
#